data_AF-A0A977KVX5-F1
#
_entry.id   AF-A0A977KVX5-F1
#
_cell.length_a   1.000
_cell.length_b   1.000
_cell.length_c   1.000
_cell.angle_alpha   90.00
_cell.angle_beta   90.00
_cell.angle_gamma   90.00
#
_symmetry.space_group_name_H-M   'P 1'
#
loop_
_entity.id
_entity.type
_entity.pdbx_description
1 polymer ?
#
loop_
_entity_poly.entity_id
_entity_poly.type
_entity_poly.pdbx_seq_one_letter_code
_entity_poly.pdbx_strand_id
1 'polypeptide(L)'
;MALEIPASVKVWSQFGHPLVMWGLLGLALYAMYLGFQARKIRNADKEIRKELIQKDVRGKHFILGSILMAMMTLGTIGGMAVTYINNGKLFVGPHLLVGLSMVGLMTSAAALVPWMQKGNDLARYLHITLNITVVGLFGWQAVTGMDIVQRLISKL
;
A
#
# COMPACT_ATOMS: atom_id res chain seq x y z
N MET A 1 0.89 -24.78 -24.57
CA MET A 1 -0.04 -25.39 -23.59
C MET A 1 -0.44 -24.27 -22.64
N ALA A 2 -1.70 -23.81 -22.68
CA ALA A 2 -2.16 -22.80 -21.73
C ALA A 2 -2.15 -23.44 -20.33
N LEU A 3 -1.46 -22.83 -19.37
CA LEU A 3 -1.52 -23.24 -17.98
C LEU A 3 -2.91 -22.86 -17.44
N GLU A 4 -3.88 -23.76 -17.59
CA GLU A 4 -5.21 -23.56 -17.04
C GLU A 4 -5.15 -23.72 -15.52
N ILE A 5 -5.33 -22.61 -14.80
CA ILE A 5 -5.42 -22.61 -13.34
C ILE A 5 -6.77 -23.20 -12.90
N PRO A 6 -6.81 -23.95 -11.78
CA PRO A 6 -8.04 -24.53 -11.28
C PRO A 6 -9.15 -23.48 -11.12
N ALA A 7 -10.41 -23.87 -11.42
CA ALA A 7 -11.56 -22.97 -11.35
C ALA A 7 -11.73 -22.29 -9.98
N SER A 8 -11.39 -23.00 -8.91
CA SER A 8 -11.37 -22.45 -7.54
C SER A 8 -10.38 -21.28 -7.41
N VAL A 9 -9.16 -21.41 -7.93
CA VAL A 9 -8.13 -20.35 -7.91
C VAL A 9 -8.60 -19.13 -8.70
N LYS A 10 -9.28 -19.35 -9.83
CA LYS A 10 -9.86 -18.27 -10.65
C LYS A 10 -10.92 -17.46 -9.90
N VAL A 11 -11.81 -18.14 -9.18
CA VAL A 11 -12.86 -17.47 -8.36
C VAL A 11 -12.24 -16.77 -7.16
N TRP A 12 -11.43 -17.47 -6.35
CA TRP A 12 -10.88 -16.90 -5.12
C TRP A 12 -9.90 -15.75 -5.38
N SER A 13 -9.20 -15.73 -6.51
CA SER A 13 -8.31 -14.61 -6.84
C SER A 13 -9.06 -13.32 -7.20
N GLN A 14 -10.29 -13.41 -7.73
CA GLN A 14 -11.14 -12.25 -8.05
C GLN A 14 -11.74 -11.61 -6.79
N PHE A 15 -12.12 -12.43 -5.79
CA PHE A 15 -12.77 -11.96 -4.55
C PHE A 15 -11.79 -11.75 -3.39
N GLY A 16 -10.68 -12.50 -3.36
CA GLY A 16 -9.64 -12.36 -2.35
C GLY A 16 -8.85 -11.07 -2.49
N HIS A 17 -8.63 -10.60 -3.72
CA HIS A 17 -7.89 -9.35 -3.97
C HIS A 17 -8.53 -8.14 -3.29
N PRO A 18 -9.83 -7.80 -3.49
CA PRO A 18 -10.48 -6.70 -2.79
C PRO A 18 -10.39 -6.79 -1.27
N LEU A 19 -10.59 -7.98 -0.68
CA LEU A 19 -10.51 -8.18 0.77
C LEU A 19 -9.11 -7.89 1.31
N VAL A 20 -8.07 -8.41 0.65
CA VAL A 20 -6.68 -8.12 1.00
C VAL A 20 -6.39 -6.63 0.87
N MET A 21 -6.86 -5.98 -0.20
CA MET A 21 -6.64 -4.54 -0.42
C MET A 21 -7.28 -3.68 0.67
N TRP A 22 -8.47 -4.02 1.18
CA TRP A 22 -9.07 -3.33 2.33
C TRP A 22 -8.25 -3.50 3.61
N GLY A 23 -7.76 -4.71 3.89
CA GLY A 23 -6.87 -4.95 5.03
C GLY A 23 -5.56 -4.15 4.94
N LEU A 24 -4.96 -4.11 3.75
CA LEU A 24 -3.75 -3.34 3.48
C LEU A 24 -3.99 -1.83 3.55
N LEU A 25 -5.17 -1.34 3.14
CA LEU A 25 -5.55 0.07 3.33
C LEU A 25 -5.64 0.42 4.81
N GLY A 26 -6.24 -0.46 5.64
CA GLY A 26 -6.26 -0.30 7.09
C GLY A 26 -4.84 -0.24 7.68
N LEU A 27 -3.95 -1.13 7.23
CA LEU A 27 -2.54 -1.11 7.62
C LEU A 27 -1.83 0.19 7.19
N ALA A 28 -2.12 0.69 5.98
CA ALA A 28 -1.57 1.95 5.47
C ALA A 28 -1.99 3.15 6.31
N LEU A 29 -3.27 3.24 6.68
CA LEU A 29 -3.79 4.28 7.58
C LEU A 29 -3.14 4.20 8.96
N TYR A 30 -2.95 3.00 9.50
CA TYR A 30 -2.27 2.83 10.79
C TYR A 30 -0.78 3.19 10.71
N ALA A 31 -0.08 2.81 9.64
CA ALA A 31 1.31 3.22 9.40
C ALA A 31 1.43 4.75 9.25
N MET A 32 0.47 5.40 8.58
CA MET A 32 0.39 6.85 8.47
C MET A 32 0.19 7.51 9.85
N TYR A 33 -0.70 6.97 10.68
CA TYR A 33 -0.88 7.41 12.07
C TYR A 33 0.43 7.34 12.87
N LEU A 34 1.15 6.22 12.81
CA LEU A 34 2.46 6.08 13.47
C LEU A 34 3.49 7.08 12.93
N GLY A 35 3.47 7.36 11.61
CA GLY A 35 4.33 8.38 11.00
C GLY A 35 4.07 9.78 11.55
N PHE A 36 2.80 10.16 11.75
CA PHE A 36 2.46 11.42 12.41
C PHE A 36 2.90 11.46 13.87
N GLN A 37 2.72 10.36 14.62
CA GLN A 37 3.22 10.27 16.00
C GLN A 37 4.75 10.39 16.06
N ALA A 38 5.47 9.75 15.12
CA ALA A 38 6.91 9.87 14.99
C ALA A 38 7.38 11.31 14.72
N ARG A 39 6.60 12.09 13.96
CA ARG A 39 6.84 13.53 13.75
C ARG A 39 6.64 14.33 15.04
N LYS A 40 5.59 14.04 15.82
CA LYS A 40 5.30 14.74 17.09
C LYS A 40 6.43 14.67 18.11
N ILE A 41 7.24 13.60 18.11
CA ILE A 41 8.43 13.48 18.99
C ILE A 41 9.36 14.70 18.93
N ARG A 42 9.42 15.41 17.79
CA ARG A 42 10.29 16.59 17.62
C ARG A 42 9.71 17.86 18.27
N ASN A 43 8.40 17.95 18.40
CA ASN A 43 7.69 19.20 18.71
C ASN A 43 6.83 19.12 19.99
N ALA A 44 6.67 17.92 20.56
CA ALA A 44 5.84 17.69 21.74
C ALA A 44 6.59 17.92 23.05
N ASP A 45 5.83 18.19 24.11
CA ASP A 45 6.33 18.34 25.48
C ASP A 45 7.08 17.10 25.97
N LYS A 46 7.92 17.27 27.01
CA LYS A 46 8.79 16.21 27.55
C LYS A 46 8.06 14.92 27.88
N GLU A 47 6.88 15.00 28.51
CA GLU A 47 6.09 13.83 28.91
C GLU A 47 5.56 13.05 27.70
N ILE A 48 4.93 13.75 26.74
CA ILE A 48 4.43 13.14 25.50
C ILE A 48 5.59 12.55 24.69
N ARG A 49 6.71 13.25 24.62
CA ARG A 49 7.92 12.77 23.93
C ARG A 49 8.43 11.47 24.56
N LYS A 50 8.49 11.39 25.89
CA LYS A 50 8.92 10.19 26.63
C LYS A 50 7.99 9.01 26.36
N GLU A 51 6.68 9.23 26.40
CA GLU A 51 5.67 8.22 26.09
C GLU A 51 5.81 7.67 24.66
N LEU A 52 5.93 8.56 23.67
CA LEU A 52 6.05 8.15 22.26
C LEU A 52 7.35 7.37 21.97
N ILE A 53 8.44 7.72 22.65
CA ILE A 53 9.70 6.98 22.57
C ILE A 53 9.54 5.59 23.21
N GLN A 54 8.91 5.49 24.39
CA GLN A 54 8.64 4.20 25.04
C GLN A 54 7.76 3.29 24.18
N LYS A 55 6.80 3.84 23.46
CA LYS A 55 5.94 3.08 22.53
C LYS A 55 6.63 2.66 21.24
N ASP A 56 7.87 3.08 21.01
CA ASP A 56 8.65 2.87 19.78
C ASP A 56 7.85 3.12 18.50
N VAL A 57 7.19 4.28 18.42
CA VAL A 57 6.34 4.60 17.26
C VAL A 57 7.15 4.68 15.95
N ARG A 58 8.45 5.00 16.03
CA ARG A 58 9.36 5.05 14.87
C ARG A 58 9.70 3.66 14.36
N GLY A 59 10.10 2.73 15.23
CA GLY A 59 10.39 1.36 14.84
C GLY A 59 9.15 0.65 14.28
N LYS A 60 8.00 0.84 14.94
CA LYS A 60 6.71 0.33 14.44
C LYS A 60 6.35 0.88 13.05
N HIS A 61 6.49 2.18 12.83
CA HIS A 61 6.26 2.77 11.51
C HIS A 61 7.18 2.17 10.44
N PHE A 62 8.46 1.99 10.75
CA PHE A 62 9.43 1.40 9.83
C PHE A 62 9.09 -0.05 9.46
N ILE A 63 8.80 -0.90 10.45
CA ILE A 63 8.48 -2.31 10.23
C ILE A 63 7.16 -2.45 9.46
N LEU A 64 6.09 -1.78 9.92
CA LEU A 64 4.78 -1.87 9.27
C LEU A 64 4.79 -1.26 7.86
N GLY A 65 5.51 -0.16 7.65
CA GLY A 65 5.71 0.41 6.32
C GLY A 65 6.46 -0.54 5.39
N SER A 66 7.48 -1.25 5.89
CA SER A 66 8.24 -2.24 5.12
C SER A 66 7.39 -3.44 4.73
N ILE A 67 6.59 -3.97 5.67
CA ILE A 67 5.64 -5.06 5.43
C ILE A 67 4.60 -4.63 4.39
N LEU A 68 4.01 -3.45 4.56
CA LEU A 68 3.03 -2.90 3.62
C LEU A 68 3.62 -2.79 2.21
N MET A 69 4.83 -2.24 2.07
CA MET A 69 5.51 -2.14 0.77
C MET A 69 5.75 -3.51 0.13
N ALA A 70 6.22 -4.49 0.90
CA ALA A 70 6.41 -5.85 0.39
C ALA A 70 5.10 -6.47 -0.09
N MET A 71 4.04 -6.39 0.72
CA MET A 71 2.72 -6.93 0.38
C MET A 71 2.10 -6.23 -0.83
N MET A 72 2.19 -4.91 -0.93
CA MET A 72 1.70 -4.15 -2.08
C MET A 72 2.46 -4.52 -3.38
N THR A 73 3.78 -4.67 -3.29
CA THR A 73 4.63 -5.02 -4.43
C THR A 73 4.32 -6.44 -4.92
N LEU A 74 4.34 -7.42 -4.01
CA LEU A 74 4.04 -8.82 -4.34
C LEU A 74 2.59 -8.99 -4.78
N GLY A 75 1.65 -8.29 -4.14
CA GLY A 75 0.24 -8.29 -4.51
C GLY A 75 0.00 -7.73 -5.92
N THR A 76 0.72 -6.68 -6.31
CA THR A 76 0.66 -6.11 -7.67
C THR A 76 1.21 -7.09 -8.70
N ILE A 77 2.37 -7.71 -8.44
CA ILE A 77 2.95 -8.74 -9.30
C ILE A 77 2.01 -9.94 -9.43
N GLY A 78 1.48 -10.44 -8.31
CA GLY A 78 0.55 -11.56 -8.27
C GLY A 78 -0.76 -11.27 -9.00
N GLY A 79 -1.33 -10.08 -8.82
CA GLY A 79 -2.56 -9.67 -9.52
C GLY A 79 -2.37 -9.60 -11.03
N MET A 80 -1.24 -9.07 -11.50
CA MET A 80 -0.88 -9.09 -12.92
C MET A 80 -0.70 -10.52 -13.43
N ALA A 81 0.04 -11.37 -12.70
CA ALA A 81 0.27 -12.76 -13.08
C ALA A 81 -1.05 -13.54 -13.22
N VAL A 82 -1.94 -13.44 -12.23
CA VAL A 82 -3.28 -14.04 -12.26
C VAL A 82 -4.09 -13.53 -13.45
N THR A 83 -4.05 -12.23 -13.72
CA THR A 83 -4.77 -11.64 -14.87
C THR A 83 -4.25 -12.20 -16.19
N TYR A 84 -2.93 -12.27 -16.36
CA TYR A 84 -2.30 -12.77 -17.57
C TYR A 84 -2.59 -14.25 -17.79
N ILE A 85 -2.46 -15.09 -16.76
CA ILE A 85 -2.74 -16.53 -16.84
C ILE A 85 -4.21 -16.77 -17.22
N ASN A 86 -5.15 -16.03 -16.62
CA ASN A 86 -6.58 -16.23 -16.86
C ASN A 86 -7.08 -15.71 -18.22
N ASN A 87 -6.42 -14.71 -18.79
CA ASN A 87 -6.94 -13.98 -19.96
C ASN A 87 -5.99 -13.97 -21.17
N GLY A 88 -4.77 -14.50 -21.03
CA GLY A 88 -3.72 -14.45 -22.04
C GLY A 88 -3.15 -13.06 -22.29
N LYS A 89 -3.58 -12.04 -21.55
CA LYS A 89 -3.12 -10.65 -21.65
C LYS A 89 -3.37 -9.88 -20.36
N LEU A 90 -2.69 -8.75 -20.20
CA LEU A 90 -2.98 -7.76 -19.17
C LEU A 90 -3.98 -6.72 -19.69
N PHE A 91 -4.89 -6.30 -18.83
CA PHE A 91 -5.78 -5.17 -19.12
C PHE A 91 -5.16 -3.88 -18.58
N VAL A 92 -4.67 -3.03 -19.48
CA VAL A 92 -4.06 -1.75 -19.12
C VAL A 92 -5.16 -0.70 -18.92
N GLY A 93 -5.74 -0.70 -17.71
CA GLY A 93 -6.74 0.27 -17.30
C GLY A 93 -6.27 1.17 -16.14
N PRO A 94 -7.10 2.16 -15.74
CA PRO A 94 -6.77 3.08 -14.65
C PRO A 94 -6.39 2.37 -13.35
N HIS A 95 -7.08 1.28 -12.99
CA HIS A 95 -6.78 0.50 -11.79
C HIS A 95 -5.34 -0.03 -11.77
N LEU A 96 -4.91 -0.67 -12.86
CA LEU A 96 -3.55 -1.21 -12.99
C LEU A 96 -2.50 -0.10 -12.98
N LEU A 97 -2.71 0.97 -13.76
CA LEU A 97 -1.75 2.08 -13.85
C LEU A 97 -1.57 2.82 -12.53
N VAL A 98 -2.66 3.05 -11.80
CA VAL A 98 -2.60 3.66 -10.46
C VAL A 98 -1.93 2.71 -9.47
N GLY A 99 -2.24 1.41 -9.49
CA GLY A 99 -1.58 0.41 -8.64
C GLY A 99 -0.06 0.37 -8.85
N LEU A 100 0.39 0.33 -10.11
CA LEU A 100 1.82 0.39 -10.45
C LEU A 100 2.46 1.71 -10.01
N SER A 101 1.76 2.83 -10.20
CA SER A 101 2.23 4.15 -9.76
C SER A 101 2.39 4.19 -8.24
N MET A 102 1.44 3.63 -7.49
CA MET A 102 1.54 3.53 -6.03
C MET A 102 2.76 2.74 -5.58
N VAL A 103 3.06 1.60 -6.20
CA VAL A 103 4.29 0.84 -5.90
C VAL A 103 5.54 1.70 -6.16
N GLY A 104 5.60 2.39 -7.31
CA GLY A 104 6.72 3.29 -7.62
C GLY A 104 6.88 4.43 -6.62
N LEU A 105 5.78 5.05 -6.19
CA LEU A 105 5.78 6.11 -5.17
C LEU A 105 6.25 5.57 -3.81
N MET A 106 5.78 4.39 -3.40
CA MET A 106 6.18 3.74 -2.15
C MET A 106 7.68 3.39 -2.14
N THR A 107 8.19 2.79 -3.22
CA THR A 107 9.62 2.49 -3.36
C THR A 107 10.46 3.77 -3.33
N SER A 108 10.02 4.83 -4.03
CA SER A 108 10.68 6.14 -3.98
C SER A 108 10.70 6.73 -2.57
N ALA A 109 9.58 6.63 -1.84
CA ALA A 109 9.51 7.10 -0.46
C ALA A 109 10.41 6.29 0.48
N ALA A 110 10.49 4.97 0.31
CA ALA A 110 11.37 4.11 1.10
C ALA A 110 12.85 4.42 0.83
N ALA A 111 13.22 4.71 -0.42
CA ALA A 111 14.57 5.12 -0.77
C ALA A 111 15.01 6.41 -0.06
N LEU A 112 14.09 7.27 0.37
CA LEU A 112 14.40 8.52 1.09
C LEU A 112 14.86 8.32 2.54
N VAL A 113 14.62 7.14 3.12
CA VAL A 113 14.84 6.85 4.55
C VAL A 113 16.28 7.10 5.01
N PRO A 114 17.36 6.70 4.29
CA PRO A 114 18.74 6.94 4.74
C PRO A 114 19.07 8.44 4.90
N TRP A 115 18.58 9.31 4.00
CA TRP A 115 18.78 10.75 4.12
C TRP A 115 17.95 11.34 5.25
N MET A 116 16.72 10.86 5.46
CA MET A 116 15.89 11.28 6.59
C MET A 116 16.53 10.94 7.94
N GLN A 117 17.13 9.75 8.05
CA GLN A 117 17.86 9.31 9.25
C GLN A 117 19.07 10.20 9.53
N LYS A 118 19.72 10.74 8.49
CA LYS A 118 20.77 11.76 8.59
C LYS A 118 20.25 13.18 8.85
N GLY A 119 18.97 13.35 9.13
CA GLY A 119 18.37 14.64 9.48
C GLY A 119 17.87 15.49 8.31
N ASN A 120 18.01 15.05 7.05
CA ASN A 120 17.57 15.82 5.88
C ASN A 120 16.05 16.07 5.90
N ASP A 121 15.64 17.34 6.01
CA ASP A 121 14.22 17.73 6.07
C ASP A 121 13.52 17.71 4.71
N LEU A 122 14.22 17.99 3.59
CA LEU A 122 13.63 17.85 2.25
C LEU A 122 13.24 16.39 1.98
N ALA A 123 14.13 15.44 2.26
CA ALA A 123 13.85 14.00 2.13
C ALA A 123 12.64 13.59 2.98
N ARG A 124 12.50 14.18 4.18
CA ARG A 124 11.37 13.92 5.08
C ARG A 124 10.06 14.47 4.52
N TYR A 125 10.04 15.70 4.01
CA TYR A 125 8.85 16.28 3.40
C TYR A 125 8.44 15.54 2.12
N LEU A 126 9.40 15.14 1.29
CA LEU A 126 9.15 14.31 0.12
C LEU A 126 8.56 12.95 0.52
N HIS A 127 9.16 12.25 1.48
CA HIS A 127 8.63 10.99 1.98
C HIS A 127 7.19 11.11 2.49
N ILE A 128 6.89 12.16 3.26
CA ILE A 128 5.53 12.41 3.77
C ILE A 128 4.57 12.69 2.60
N THR A 129 4.95 13.55 1.67
CA THR A 129 4.10 13.93 0.53
C THR A 129 3.78 12.72 -0.34
N LEU A 130 4.80 11.92 -0.71
CA LEU A 130 4.63 10.71 -1.49
C LEU A 130 3.68 9.72 -0.80
N ASN A 131 3.82 9.50 0.51
CA ASN A 131 2.96 8.56 1.23
C ASN A 131 1.53 9.08 1.43
N ILE A 132 1.32 10.39 1.62
CA ILE A 132 -0.04 10.96 1.63
C ILE A 132 -0.71 10.75 0.28
N THR A 133 0.02 10.98 -0.82
CA THR A 133 -0.48 10.69 -2.17
C THR A 133 -0.81 9.22 -2.34
N VAL A 134 0.05 8.30 -1.89
CA VAL A 134 -0.22 6.85 -1.92
C VAL A 134 -1.49 6.50 -1.16
N VAL A 135 -1.68 7.00 0.06
CA VAL A 135 -2.89 6.73 0.86
C VAL A 135 -4.14 7.28 0.16
N GLY A 136 -4.07 8.47 -0.42
CA GLY A 136 -5.18 9.05 -1.19
C GLY A 136 -5.53 8.22 -2.43
N LEU A 137 -4.53 7.83 -3.22
CA LEU A 137 -4.71 6.96 -4.37
C LEU A 137 -5.24 5.58 -3.97
N PHE A 138 -4.76 5.03 -2.85
CA PHE A 138 -5.21 3.74 -2.35
C PHE A 138 -6.68 3.80 -1.91
N GLY A 139 -7.07 4.83 -1.16
CA GLY A 139 -8.46 5.04 -0.78
C GLY A 139 -9.39 5.15 -2.00
N TRP A 140 -8.97 5.92 -3.01
CA TRP A 140 -9.70 6.04 -4.28
C TRP A 140 -9.83 4.67 -4.99
N GLN A 141 -8.73 3.92 -5.08
CA GLN A 141 -8.72 2.59 -5.70
C GLN A 141 -9.58 1.57 -4.95
N ALA A 142 -9.62 1.64 -3.60
CA ALA A 142 -10.45 0.77 -2.80
C ALA A 142 -11.94 1.02 -3.06
N VAL A 143 -12.37 2.27 -3.23
CA VAL A 143 -13.77 2.60 -3.56
C VAL A 143 -14.10 2.21 -5.00
N THR A 144 -13.32 2.71 -5.98
CA THR A 144 -13.57 2.44 -7.41
C THR A 144 -13.39 0.96 -7.79
N GLY A 145 -12.59 0.21 -7.04
CA GLY A 145 -12.46 -1.24 -7.19
C GLY A 145 -13.71 -2.02 -6.82
N MET A 146 -14.55 -1.51 -5.90
CA MET A 146 -15.81 -2.16 -5.55
C MET A 146 -16.84 -2.09 -6.69
N ASP A 147 -16.82 -1.04 -7.51
CA ASP A 147 -17.65 -0.96 -8.72
C ASP A 147 -17.31 -2.08 -9.71
N ILE A 148 -16.02 -2.48 -9.77
CA ILE A 148 -15.58 -3.61 -10.60
C ILE A 148 -16.16 -4.92 -10.06
N VAL A 149 -16.09 -5.13 -8.74
CA VAL A 149 -16.66 -6.32 -8.09
C VAL A 149 -18.17 -6.41 -8.33
N GLN A 150 -18.91 -5.30 -8.20
CA GLN A 150 -20.36 -5.26 -8.46
C GLN A 150 -20.70 -5.60 -9.92
N ARG A 151 -19.92 -5.13 -10.89
CA ARG A 151 -20.06 -5.48 -12.32
C ARG A 151 -19.76 -6.94 -12.62
N LEU A 152 -18.91 -7.60 -11.82
CA LEU A 152 -18.63 -9.03 -11.95
C LEU A 152 -19.76 -9.87 -11.36
N ILE A 153 -20.25 -9.51 -10.17
CA ILE A 153 -21.37 -10.20 -9.51
C ILE A 153 -22.65 -10.13 -10.34
N SER A 154 -22.96 -8.97 -10.94
CA SER A 154 -24.16 -8.81 -11.78
C SER A 154 -24.14 -9.60 -13.09
N LYS A 155 -23.02 -10.23 -13.45
CA LYS A 155 -22.85 -11.08 -14.63
C LYS A 155 -22.78 -12.57 -14.31
N LEU A 156 -22.84 -12.93 -13.02
CA LEU A 156 -23.01 -14.30 -12.55
C LEU A 156 -24.50 -14.65 -12.53
#